data_AF-A0A292RCY2-F1
#
_entry.id   AF-A0A292RCY2-F1
#
_cell.length_a   1.000
_cell.length_b   1.000
_cell.length_c   1.000
_cell.angle_alpha   90.00
_cell.angle_beta   90.00
_cell.angle_gamma   90.00
#
_symmetry.space_group_name_H-M   'P 1'
#
loop_
_entity.id
_entity.type
_entity.pdbx_description
1 polymer ?
#
loop_
_entity_poly.entity_id
_entity_poly.type
_entity_poly.pdbx_seq_one_letter_code
_entity_poly.pdbx_strand_id
1 'polypeptide(L)'
;MQNFGQNPQKNLSRTSILTELSNGNVELGEAFALILSDMVVQSGITNPESEPFDVVPDSWRKLAAKPEKTPDDIKKLDLSFKEEIQSLAESYLLFMARETRNLTGKLDYAQYEMYMLKYRFGRYDIMNKPEYLSKVKVQIKNAFKKISAHGEQQGDNLIDKHDMAAFIYALSTKSKRDSNKNFIGFEINGIITPEEYAVNENNLFEAEDNLFSVKLRVAYKMLNS
;
A
#
# COMPACT_ATOMS: atom_id res chain seq x y z
N MET A 1 7.25 -31.24 -48.16
CA MET A 1 7.79 -30.09 -47.41
C MET A 1 6.76 -29.68 -46.38
N GLN A 2 7.19 -29.46 -45.14
CA GLN A 2 6.37 -29.39 -43.93
C GLN A 2 5.35 -28.24 -43.93
N ASN A 3 4.14 -28.54 -43.47
CA ASN A 3 3.15 -27.57 -43.01
C ASN A 3 3.74 -26.81 -41.82
N PHE A 4 4.04 -25.52 -41.99
CA PHE A 4 4.26 -24.64 -40.86
C PHE A 4 2.94 -24.40 -40.16
N GLY A 5 2.83 -25.01 -38.97
CA GLY A 5 1.69 -24.86 -38.08
C GLY A 5 1.42 -23.40 -37.79
N GLN A 6 0.14 -23.02 -37.94
CA GLN A 6 -0.44 -21.93 -37.21
C GLN A 6 -0.19 -22.21 -35.73
N ASN A 7 0.74 -21.46 -35.15
CA ASN A 7 0.92 -21.43 -33.71
C ASN A 7 -0.30 -20.68 -33.16
N PRO A 8 -1.17 -21.28 -32.33
CA PRO A 8 -2.13 -20.51 -31.57
C PRO A 8 -1.33 -19.81 -30.47
N GLN A 9 -0.62 -18.74 -30.82
CA GLN A 9 -0.38 -17.68 -29.87
C GLN A 9 -1.77 -17.24 -29.44
N LYS A 10 -2.21 -17.80 -28.30
CA LYS A 10 -3.30 -17.25 -27.52
C LYS A 10 -3.06 -15.75 -27.52
N ASN A 11 -3.95 -15.05 -28.22
CA ASN A 11 -4.25 -13.65 -27.99
C ASN A 11 -4.59 -13.54 -26.49
N LEU A 12 -3.56 -13.42 -25.64
CA LEU A 12 -3.64 -12.59 -24.46
C LEU A 12 -3.84 -11.20 -25.03
N SER A 13 -5.10 -10.85 -25.33
CA SER A 13 -5.45 -9.50 -25.65
C SER A 13 -4.82 -8.64 -24.57
N ARG A 14 -3.92 -7.73 -24.96
CA ARG A 14 -3.50 -6.63 -24.11
C ARG A 14 -4.71 -5.73 -23.93
N THR A 15 -5.68 -6.19 -23.16
CA THR A 15 -6.67 -5.30 -22.57
C THR A 15 -5.84 -4.37 -21.70
N SER A 16 -5.87 -3.09 -22.02
CA SER A 16 -5.22 -2.09 -21.17
C SER A 16 -5.81 -2.28 -19.78
N ILE A 17 -5.01 -2.65 -18.79
CA ILE A 17 -5.47 -2.77 -17.41
C ILE A 17 -5.73 -1.39 -16.80
N LEU A 18 -5.41 -0.28 -17.51
CA LEU A 18 -6.09 0.97 -17.22
C LEU A 18 -7.59 0.73 -17.30
N THR A 19 -8.12 0.02 -18.29
CA THR A 19 -9.55 -0.33 -18.36
C THR A 19 -10.02 -1.30 -17.26
N GLU A 20 -9.14 -2.16 -16.73
CA GLU A 20 -9.45 -3.09 -15.63
C GLU A 20 -9.23 -2.48 -14.22
N LEU A 21 -8.46 -1.38 -14.10
CA LEU A 21 -8.17 -0.60 -12.88
C LEU A 21 -8.85 0.78 -12.88
N SER A 22 -9.43 1.24 -14.00
CA SER A 22 -9.93 2.63 -14.23
C SER A 22 -11.24 2.93 -13.54
N ASN A 23 -11.83 1.95 -12.86
CA ASN A 23 -12.96 2.25 -11.98
C ASN A 23 -12.47 2.91 -10.68
N GLY A 24 -11.16 2.89 -10.42
CA GLY A 24 -10.52 3.65 -9.35
C GLY A 24 -10.54 5.15 -9.62
N ASN A 25 -10.71 5.94 -8.55
CA ASN A 25 -10.73 7.38 -8.58
C ASN A 25 -9.28 7.90 -8.49
N VAL A 26 -8.69 8.34 -9.61
CA VAL A 26 -7.28 8.79 -9.63
C VAL A 26 -7.06 9.98 -8.69
N GLU A 27 -8.04 10.87 -8.55
CA GLU A 27 -8.01 12.01 -7.66
C GLU A 27 -7.95 11.57 -6.18
N LEU A 28 -8.62 10.46 -5.82
CA LEU A 28 -8.50 9.84 -4.51
C LEU A 28 -7.08 9.28 -4.29
N GLY A 29 -6.53 8.61 -5.30
CA GLY A 29 -5.14 8.12 -5.26
C GLY A 29 -4.12 9.24 -5.09
N GLU A 30 -4.34 10.37 -5.78
CA GLU A 30 -3.54 11.58 -5.66
C GLU A 30 -3.68 12.21 -4.27
N ALA A 31 -4.90 12.33 -3.74
CA ALA A 31 -5.14 12.84 -2.39
C ALA A 31 -4.43 11.98 -1.34
N PHE A 32 -4.52 10.65 -1.46
CA PHE A 32 -3.80 9.73 -0.58
C PHE A 32 -2.27 9.93 -0.69
N ALA A 33 -1.74 10.03 -1.92
CA ALA A 33 -0.33 10.30 -2.15
C ALA A 33 0.15 11.60 -1.50
N LEU A 34 -0.63 12.67 -1.63
CA LEU A 34 -0.31 13.99 -1.08
C LEU A 34 -0.33 13.98 0.44
N ILE A 35 -1.30 13.29 1.07
CA ILE A 35 -1.37 13.17 2.53
C ILE A 35 -0.22 12.30 3.06
N LEU A 36 0.09 11.17 2.40
CA LEU A 36 1.28 10.38 2.75
C LEU A 36 2.58 11.18 2.56
N SER A 37 2.64 12.04 1.55
CA SER A 37 3.77 12.93 1.32
C SER A 37 3.87 13.96 2.45
N ASP A 38 2.75 14.61 2.81
CA ASP A 38 2.67 15.60 3.88
C ASP A 38 3.08 15.02 5.23
N MET A 39 2.59 13.82 5.54
CA MET A 39 2.99 13.05 6.71
C MET A 39 4.51 12.87 6.78
N VAL A 40 5.29 12.99 5.70
CA VAL A 40 6.75 12.77 5.65
C VAL A 40 7.57 14.08 5.65
N VAL A 41 6.95 15.27 5.61
CA VAL A 41 7.68 16.50 5.25
C VAL A 41 8.66 17.02 6.33
N GLN A 42 9.88 17.26 5.83
CA GLN A 42 11.02 18.08 6.30
C GLN A 42 12.15 17.48 7.16
N SER A 43 12.14 16.18 7.49
CA SER A 43 13.35 15.58 8.11
C SER A 43 13.44 14.05 8.03
N GLY A 44 12.52 13.39 7.32
CA GLY A 44 12.32 11.93 7.48
C GLY A 44 11.66 11.59 8.82
N ILE A 45 11.08 12.61 9.48
CA ILE A 45 10.25 12.49 10.65
C ILE A 45 8.84 12.85 10.20
N THR A 46 7.85 12.13 10.71
CA THR A 46 6.49 12.43 10.36
C THR A 46 6.07 13.79 10.89
N ASN A 47 5.38 14.58 10.06
CA ASN A 47 4.85 15.87 10.50
C ASN A 47 3.70 15.61 11.49
N PRO A 48 3.85 15.95 12.79
CA PRO A 48 2.80 15.71 13.79
C PRO A 48 1.57 16.61 13.59
N GLU A 49 1.68 17.66 12.76
CA GLU A 49 0.57 18.54 12.41
C GLU A 49 -0.20 18.06 11.16
N SER A 50 0.27 16.99 10.49
CA SER A 50 -0.43 16.44 9.33
C SER A 50 -1.76 15.80 9.70
N GLU A 51 -2.76 16.00 8.85
CA GLU A 51 -4.08 15.41 9.04
C GLU A 51 -4.04 13.87 8.88
N PRO A 52 -4.74 13.11 9.74
CA PRO A 52 -4.92 11.68 9.55
C PRO A 52 -5.65 11.37 8.24
N PHE A 53 -5.34 10.22 7.64
CA PHE A 53 -6.06 9.74 6.47
C PHE A 53 -7.12 8.72 6.87
N ASP A 54 -8.37 9.01 6.50
CA ASP A 54 -9.51 8.12 6.69
C ASP A 54 -9.60 7.11 5.55
N VAL A 55 -9.34 5.84 5.86
CA VAL A 55 -9.46 4.74 4.89
C VAL A 55 -10.90 4.26 4.76
N VAL A 56 -11.73 4.49 5.79
CA VAL A 56 -13.14 4.12 5.81
C VAL A 56 -14.02 5.28 6.28
N PRO A 57 -15.30 5.31 5.89
CA PRO A 57 -16.19 6.38 6.28
C PRO A 57 -16.56 6.37 7.77
N ASP A 58 -17.00 7.52 8.28
CA ASP A 58 -17.50 7.69 9.65
C ASP A 58 -18.61 6.71 10.04
N SER A 59 -19.47 6.33 9.08
CA SER A 59 -20.54 5.37 9.31
C SER A 59 -20.00 3.99 9.68
N TRP A 60 -18.89 3.57 9.05
CA TRP A 60 -18.18 2.34 9.36
C TRP A 60 -17.62 2.41 10.79
N ARG A 61 -16.94 3.50 11.13
CA ARG A 61 -16.35 3.69 12.48
C ARG A 61 -17.40 3.70 13.58
N LYS A 62 -18.53 4.35 13.35
CA LYS A 62 -19.67 4.36 14.28
C LYS A 62 -20.22 2.94 14.51
N LEU A 63 -20.34 2.14 13.46
CA LEU A 63 -20.73 0.73 13.56
C LEU A 63 -19.65 -0.11 14.29
N ALA A 64 -18.37 0.15 14.01
CA ALA A 64 -17.24 -0.51 14.67
C ALA A 64 -17.14 -0.17 16.17
N ALA A 65 -17.58 1.02 16.59
CA ALA A 65 -17.59 1.44 17.99
C ALA A 65 -18.78 0.86 18.79
N LYS A 66 -19.78 0.26 18.15
CA LYS A 66 -20.94 -0.33 18.82
C LYS A 66 -20.51 -1.42 19.82
N PRO A 67 -20.92 -1.38 21.11
CA PRO A 67 -20.48 -2.33 22.14
C PRO A 67 -20.88 -3.77 21.85
N GLU A 68 -22.14 -3.99 21.45
CA GLU A 68 -22.66 -5.30 21.08
C GLU A 68 -22.92 -5.35 19.57
N LYS A 69 -22.11 -6.13 18.86
CA LYS A 69 -22.24 -6.34 17.41
C LYS A 69 -22.88 -7.68 17.15
N THR A 70 -23.89 -7.70 16.29
CA THR A 70 -24.45 -8.95 15.78
C THR A 70 -23.48 -9.60 14.79
N PRO A 71 -23.64 -10.89 14.46
CA PRO A 71 -22.91 -11.51 13.35
C PRO A 71 -23.06 -10.75 12.02
N ASP A 72 -24.24 -10.18 11.75
CA ASP A 72 -24.49 -9.36 10.56
C ASP A 72 -23.75 -8.01 10.60
N ASP A 73 -23.67 -7.37 11.77
CA ASP A 73 -22.88 -6.15 11.95
C ASP A 73 -21.40 -6.43 11.64
N ILE A 74 -20.86 -7.56 12.12
CA ILE A 74 -19.48 -7.97 11.88
C ILE A 74 -19.25 -8.24 10.40
N LYS A 75 -20.15 -8.99 9.75
CA LYS A 75 -20.06 -9.28 8.32
C LYS A 75 -20.11 -8.00 7.49
N LYS A 76 -20.99 -7.06 7.83
CA LYS A 76 -21.08 -5.76 7.17
C LYS A 76 -19.80 -4.96 7.33
N LEU A 77 -19.23 -4.91 8.53
CA LEU A 77 -17.95 -4.25 8.80
C LEU A 77 -16.82 -4.85 7.97
N ASP A 78 -16.69 -6.18 7.93
CA ASP A 78 -15.64 -6.85 7.16
C ASP A 78 -15.76 -6.57 5.66
N LEU A 79 -16.96 -6.76 5.09
CA LEU A 79 -17.19 -6.54 3.66
C LEU A 79 -16.93 -5.10 3.24
N SER A 80 -17.55 -4.14 3.95
CA SER A 80 -17.35 -2.73 3.61
C SER A 80 -15.91 -2.28 3.83
N PHE A 81 -15.21 -2.78 4.86
CA PHE A 81 -13.78 -2.45 5.04
C PHE A 81 -12.94 -2.95 3.86
N LYS A 82 -13.14 -4.20 3.44
CA LYS A 82 -12.42 -4.79 2.30
C LYS A 82 -12.71 -4.04 1.00
N GLU A 83 -13.96 -3.63 0.77
CA GLU A 83 -14.35 -2.82 -0.39
C GLU A 83 -13.65 -1.45 -0.42
N GLU A 84 -13.62 -0.74 0.70
CA GLU A 84 -12.95 0.57 0.81
C GLU A 84 -11.43 0.44 0.59
N ILE A 85 -10.80 -0.58 1.20
CA ILE A 85 -9.38 -0.89 1.00
C ILE A 85 -9.08 -1.15 -0.48
N GLN A 86 -9.91 -1.96 -1.14
CA GLN A 86 -9.71 -2.30 -2.55
C GLN A 86 -9.86 -1.07 -3.44
N SER A 87 -10.89 -0.25 -3.19
CA SER A 87 -11.12 1.00 -3.94
C SER A 87 -9.96 1.98 -3.81
N LEU A 88 -9.45 2.17 -2.59
CA LEU A 88 -8.31 3.05 -2.33
C LEU A 88 -7.02 2.49 -2.95
N ALA A 89 -6.80 1.18 -2.85
CA ALA A 89 -5.63 0.49 -3.42
C ALA A 89 -5.56 0.65 -4.95
N GLU A 90 -6.69 0.42 -5.63
CA GLU A 90 -6.78 0.58 -7.08
C GLU A 90 -6.59 2.03 -7.51
N SER A 91 -7.23 2.97 -6.80
CA SER A 91 -7.08 4.41 -7.01
C SER A 91 -5.62 4.86 -6.87
N TYR A 92 -4.93 4.40 -5.82
CA TYR A 92 -3.54 4.76 -5.56
C TYR A 92 -2.58 4.14 -6.58
N LEU A 93 -2.77 2.86 -6.93
CA LEU A 93 -1.97 2.19 -7.95
C LEU A 93 -2.13 2.84 -9.33
N LEU A 94 -3.35 3.25 -9.68
CA LEU A 94 -3.65 3.96 -10.92
C LEU A 94 -2.97 5.33 -10.98
N PHE A 95 -2.97 6.08 -9.87
CA PHE A 95 -2.21 7.32 -9.76
C PHE A 95 -0.71 7.08 -9.94
N MET A 96 -0.11 6.11 -9.25
CA MET A 96 1.30 5.75 -9.41
C MET A 96 1.63 5.36 -10.86
N ALA A 97 0.75 4.59 -11.51
CA ALA A 97 0.92 4.18 -12.90
C ALA A 97 0.91 5.39 -13.85
N ARG A 98 -0.01 6.34 -13.65
CA ARG A 98 -0.07 7.61 -14.41
C ARG A 98 1.22 8.40 -14.26
N GLU A 99 1.68 8.59 -13.04
CA GLU A 99 2.90 9.33 -12.72
C GLU A 99 4.17 8.68 -13.29
N THR A 100 4.12 7.37 -13.54
CA THR A 100 5.23 6.59 -14.08
C THR A 100 5.08 6.22 -15.55
N ARG A 101 4.03 6.71 -16.21
CA ARG A 101 3.67 6.36 -17.60
C ARG A 101 3.54 4.84 -17.81
N ASN A 102 3.13 4.14 -16.77
CA ASN A 102 2.90 2.71 -16.79
C ASN A 102 1.49 2.41 -17.33
N LEU A 103 1.41 1.49 -18.30
CA LEU A 103 0.17 1.05 -18.93
C LEU A 103 -0.21 -0.40 -18.54
N THR A 104 0.60 -1.07 -17.71
CA THR A 104 0.46 -2.49 -17.35
C THR A 104 -0.17 -2.71 -15.98
N GLY A 105 -0.49 -1.65 -15.23
CA GLY A 105 -1.17 -1.73 -13.93
C GLY A 105 -0.41 -2.50 -12.85
N LYS A 106 0.84 -2.88 -13.12
CA LYS A 106 1.76 -3.52 -12.19
C LYS A 106 3.05 -2.73 -12.19
N LEU A 107 3.51 -2.32 -11.03
CA LEU A 107 4.73 -1.52 -10.91
C LEU A 107 5.94 -2.43 -10.77
N ASP A 108 6.91 -2.27 -11.67
CA ASP A 108 8.25 -2.79 -11.44
C ASP A 108 9.04 -1.87 -10.48
N TYR A 109 10.24 -2.31 -10.11
CA TYR A 109 11.11 -1.54 -9.21
C TYR A 109 11.47 -0.15 -9.77
N ALA A 110 11.71 -0.03 -11.07
CA ALA A 110 12.14 1.24 -11.66
C ALA A 110 11.00 2.27 -11.63
N GLN A 111 9.77 1.83 -11.89
CA GLN A 111 8.57 2.66 -11.80
C GLN A 111 8.29 3.04 -10.33
N TYR A 112 8.37 2.08 -9.40
CA TYR A 112 8.21 2.35 -7.98
C TYR A 112 9.26 3.34 -7.46
N GLU A 113 10.54 3.15 -7.83
CA GLU A 113 11.63 4.07 -7.46
C GLU A 113 11.38 5.48 -7.98
N MET A 114 11.03 5.62 -9.26
CA MET A 114 10.75 6.92 -9.86
C MET A 114 9.60 7.65 -9.15
N TYR A 115 8.52 6.93 -8.83
CA TYR A 115 7.40 7.49 -8.09
C TYR A 115 7.80 7.95 -6.69
N MET A 116 8.49 7.09 -5.93
CA MET A 116 8.90 7.38 -4.56
C MET A 116 9.87 8.56 -4.49
N LEU A 117 10.84 8.62 -5.41
CA LEU A 117 11.76 9.75 -5.52
C LEU A 117 11.06 11.06 -5.89
N LYS A 118 9.97 11.03 -6.66
CA LYS A 118 9.23 12.24 -7.03
C LYS A 118 8.31 12.74 -5.92
N TYR A 119 7.43 11.88 -5.42
CA TYR A 119 6.31 12.29 -4.57
C TYR A 119 6.57 12.12 -3.08
N ARG A 120 7.38 11.14 -2.69
CA ARG A 120 7.62 10.82 -1.27
C ARG A 120 8.96 11.34 -0.75
N PHE A 121 9.98 11.42 -1.61
CA PHE A 121 11.33 11.85 -1.24
C PHE A 121 11.87 13.04 -2.06
N GLY A 122 11.07 13.61 -2.96
CA GLY A 122 11.53 14.56 -3.98
C GLY A 122 11.74 16.01 -3.53
N ARG A 123 11.44 16.33 -2.26
CA ARG A 123 11.65 17.69 -1.71
C ARG A 123 13.03 17.91 -1.12
N TYR A 124 13.87 16.88 -1.07
CA TYR A 124 15.31 17.05 -0.82
C TYR A 124 15.99 17.51 -2.11
N ASP A 125 17.00 18.37 -2.00
CA ASP A 125 17.97 18.56 -3.09
C ASP A 125 18.90 17.32 -3.17
N ILE A 126 18.29 16.17 -3.48
CA ILE A 126 18.93 14.85 -3.54
C ILE A 126 19.96 14.79 -4.68
N MET A 127 19.76 15.60 -5.72
CA MET A 127 20.66 15.70 -6.87
C MET A 127 22.04 16.25 -6.48
N ASN A 128 22.11 17.01 -5.37
CA ASN A 128 23.35 17.58 -4.86
C ASN A 128 23.93 16.83 -3.64
N LYS A 129 23.36 15.67 -3.25
CA LYS A 129 23.81 14.85 -2.10
C LYS A 129 23.85 13.35 -2.44
N PRO A 130 24.88 12.87 -3.16
CA PRO A 130 24.94 11.50 -3.65
C PRO A 130 24.94 10.43 -2.55
N GLU A 131 25.55 10.71 -1.38
CA GLU A 131 25.55 9.80 -0.23
C GLU A 131 24.17 9.63 0.41
N TYR A 132 23.33 10.66 0.34
CA TYR A 132 21.96 10.58 0.85
C TYR A 132 21.07 9.85 -0.15
N LEU A 133 21.21 10.14 -1.45
CA LEU A 133 20.50 9.43 -2.51
C LEU A 133 20.75 7.92 -2.48
N SER A 134 21.98 7.48 -2.19
CA SER A 134 22.28 6.04 -2.08
C SER A 134 21.53 5.38 -0.92
N LYS A 135 21.43 6.03 0.24
CA LYS A 135 20.64 5.56 1.39
C LYS A 135 19.15 5.48 1.06
N VAL A 136 18.60 6.52 0.45
CA VAL A 136 17.19 6.57 0.03
C VAL A 136 16.88 5.44 -0.96
N LYS A 137 17.74 5.19 -1.94
CA LYS A 137 17.55 4.08 -2.89
C LYS A 137 17.55 2.70 -2.22
N VAL A 138 18.38 2.48 -1.19
CA VAL A 138 18.35 1.24 -0.42
C VAL A 138 17.01 1.08 0.31
N GLN A 139 16.52 2.15 0.96
CA GLN A 139 15.22 2.14 1.64
C GLN A 139 14.07 1.83 0.67
N ILE A 140 14.02 2.53 -0.48
CA ILE A 140 13.03 2.30 -1.53
C ILE A 140 13.08 0.85 -2.02
N LYS A 141 14.27 0.29 -2.22
CA LYS A 141 14.44 -1.11 -2.65
C LYS A 141 13.96 -2.12 -1.62
N ASN A 142 14.21 -1.87 -0.33
CA ASN A 142 13.71 -2.73 0.75
C ASN A 142 12.18 -2.70 0.82
N ALA A 143 11.58 -1.50 0.73
CA ALA A 143 10.14 -1.33 0.69
C ALA A 143 9.51 -2.07 -0.49
N PHE A 144 10.06 -1.87 -1.69
CA PHE A 144 9.59 -2.53 -2.91
C PHE A 144 9.54 -4.04 -2.72
N LYS A 145 10.66 -4.65 -2.31
CA LYS A 145 10.76 -6.11 -2.13
C LYS A 145 9.74 -6.63 -1.12
N LYS A 146 9.55 -5.91 0.00
CA LYS A 146 8.58 -6.30 1.03
C LYS A 146 7.15 -6.22 0.51
N ILE A 147 6.80 -5.14 -0.19
CA ILE A 147 5.44 -4.95 -0.73
C ILE A 147 5.15 -6.02 -1.79
N SER A 148 6.01 -6.15 -2.81
CA SER A 148 5.86 -7.12 -3.93
C SER A 148 5.93 -8.60 -3.52
N ALA A 149 6.29 -8.88 -2.28
CA ALA A 149 6.33 -10.23 -1.72
C ALA A 149 5.33 -10.39 -0.57
N HIS A 150 4.48 -9.39 -0.31
CA HIS A 150 3.53 -9.36 0.81
C HIS A 150 4.17 -9.69 2.17
N GLY A 151 5.42 -9.28 2.39
CA GLY A 151 6.20 -9.56 3.60
C GLY A 151 6.91 -10.92 3.63
N GLU A 152 6.88 -11.68 2.53
CA GLU A 152 7.64 -12.93 2.37
C GLU A 152 9.07 -12.68 1.83
N GLN A 153 9.90 -13.73 1.84
CA GLN A 153 11.29 -13.66 1.35
C GLN A 153 11.38 -13.50 -0.18
N GLN A 154 10.38 -13.99 -0.92
CA GLN A 154 10.34 -13.98 -2.37
C GLN A 154 8.94 -13.60 -2.86
N GLY A 155 8.90 -12.85 -3.96
CA GLY A 155 7.69 -12.46 -4.68
C GLY A 155 7.95 -12.40 -6.18
N ASP A 156 6.96 -11.96 -6.96
CA ASP A 156 7.08 -11.87 -8.42
C ASP A 156 7.87 -10.62 -8.88
N ASN A 157 8.32 -9.79 -7.93
CA ASN A 157 8.97 -8.50 -8.15
C ASN A 157 8.10 -7.53 -8.96
N LEU A 158 6.78 -7.57 -8.74
CA LEU A 158 5.83 -6.59 -9.23
C LEU A 158 4.94 -6.16 -8.06
N ILE A 159 4.46 -4.93 -8.08
CA ILE A 159 3.42 -4.46 -7.16
C ILE A 159 2.12 -4.34 -7.96
N ASP A 160 1.13 -5.15 -7.61
CA ASP A 160 -0.21 -5.11 -8.17
C ASP A 160 -1.27 -4.63 -7.16
N LYS A 161 -2.54 -4.72 -7.54
CA LYS A 161 -3.65 -4.23 -6.71
C LYS A 161 -3.81 -5.00 -5.40
N HIS A 162 -3.45 -6.28 -5.37
CA HIS A 162 -3.52 -7.09 -4.16
C HIS A 162 -2.37 -6.74 -3.21
N ASP A 163 -1.17 -6.51 -3.75
CA ASP A 163 -0.06 -5.93 -2.98
C ASP A 163 -0.45 -4.60 -2.35
N MET A 164 -1.06 -3.72 -3.14
CA MET A 164 -1.43 -2.38 -2.68
C MET A 164 -2.57 -2.42 -1.65
N ALA A 165 -3.55 -3.31 -1.82
CA ALA A 165 -4.60 -3.56 -0.84
C ALA A 165 -4.00 -4.08 0.48
N ALA A 166 -3.08 -5.04 0.42
CA ALA A 166 -2.38 -5.55 1.59
C ALA A 166 -1.55 -4.47 2.29
N PHE A 167 -0.88 -3.60 1.52
CA PHE A 167 -0.15 -2.44 2.02
C PHE A 167 -1.06 -1.47 2.79
N ILE A 168 -2.18 -1.05 2.20
CA ILE A 168 -3.11 -0.11 2.84
C ILE A 168 -3.78 -0.74 4.06
N TYR A 169 -4.15 -2.02 3.99
CA TYR A 169 -4.65 -2.77 5.14
C TYR A 169 -3.61 -2.81 6.27
N ALA A 170 -2.35 -3.13 5.96
CA ALA A 170 -1.28 -3.17 6.96
C ALA A 170 -1.04 -1.80 7.62
N LEU A 171 -1.16 -0.70 6.86
CA LEU A 171 -1.07 0.66 7.40
C LEU A 171 -2.25 1.04 8.29
N SER A 172 -3.46 0.61 7.93
CA SER A 172 -4.71 0.92 8.64
C SER A 172 -4.99 0.01 9.85
N THR A 173 -3.97 -0.72 10.32
CA THR A 173 -4.04 -1.55 11.53
C THR A 173 -3.08 -1.07 12.60
N LYS A 174 -3.53 -1.12 13.86
CA LYS A 174 -2.70 -0.91 15.05
C LYS A 174 -2.29 -2.23 15.67
N SER A 175 -1.15 -2.22 16.35
CA SER A 175 -0.79 -3.31 17.26
C SER A 175 -1.74 -3.30 18.45
N LYS A 176 -2.46 -4.38 18.66
CA LYS A 176 -3.28 -4.58 19.84
C LYS A 176 -2.41 -5.13 20.97
N ARG A 177 -2.51 -4.52 22.15
CA ARG A 177 -1.80 -4.95 23.35
C ARG A 177 -2.75 -5.22 24.50
N ASP A 178 -2.40 -6.17 25.37
CA ASP A 178 -3.13 -6.40 26.62
C ASP A 178 -2.81 -5.32 27.68
N SER A 179 -3.43 -5.44 28.86
CA SER A 179 -3.19 -4.54 30.00
C SER A 179 -1.74 -4.54 30.50
N ASN A 180 -0.97 -5.58 30.19
CA ASN A 180 0.45 -5.73 30.54
C ASN A 180 1.39 -5.28 29.40
N LYS A 181 0.85 -4.64 28.34
CA LYS A 181 1.56 -4.21 27.13
C LYS A 181 2.12 -5.35 26.27
N ASN A 182 1.71 -6.60 26.49
CA ASN A 182 2.08 -7.70 25.60
C ASN A 182 1.34 -7.57 24.28
N PHE A 183 2.01 -7.89 23.17
CA PHE A 183 1.36 -7.94 21.86
C PHE A 183 0.37 -9.11 21.79
N ILE A 184 -0.89 -8.84 21.44
CA ILE A 184 -1.95 -9.85 21.34
C ILE A 184 -2.61 -9.93 19.96
N GLY A 185 -2.14 -9.15 18.99
CA GLY A 185 -2.63 -9.16 17.62
C GLY A 185 -2.73 -7.78 17.01
N PHE A 186 -3.59 -7.62 16.01
CA PHE A 186 -3.84 -6.34 15.35
C PHE A 186 -5.30 -5.93 15.53
N GLU A 187 -5.54 -4.63 15.52
CA GLU A 187 -6.87 -4.04 15.47
C GLU A 187 -7.01 -3.13 14.26
N ILE A 188 -8.17 -3.18 13.61
CA ILE A 188 -8.52 -2.31 12.49
C ILE A 188 -9.18 -1.06 13.08
N ASN A 189 -8.64 0.12 12.77
CA ASN A 189 -9.28 1.40 13.07
C ASN A 189 -9.63 2.18 11.78
N GLY A 190 -9.04 1.81 10.63
CA GLY A 190 -9.33 2.45 9.34
C GLY A 190 -8.89 3.93 9.28
N ILE A 191 -7.98 4.33 10.16
CA ILE A 191 -7.39 5.68 10.20
C ILE A 191 -5.88 5.50 10.22
N ILE A 192 -5.20 6.20 9.33
CA ILE A 192 -3.73 6.26 9.31
C ILE A 192 -3.33 7.61 9.90
N THR A 193 -2.77 7.60 11.10
CA THR A 193 -2.19 8.79 11.75
C THR A 193 -0.72 8.98 11.37
N PRO A 194 -0.17 10.20 11.51
CA PRO A 194 1.27 10.42 11.32
C PRO A 194 2.14 9.49 12.15
N GLU A 195 1.80 9.25 13.43
CA GLU A 195 2.59 8.39 14.31
C GLU A 195 2.60 6.92 13.87
N GLU A 196 1.44 6.40 13.47
CA GLU A 196 1.35 5.03 12.93
C GLU A 196 2.10 4.89 11.62
N TYR A 197 2.00 5.91 10.78
CA TYR A 197 2.70 5.95 9.52
C TYR A 197 4.21 5.94 9.73
N ALA A 198 4.76 6.73 10.68
CA ALA A 198 6.18 6.72 11.03
C ALA A 198 6.67 5.35 11.47
N VAL A 199 5.92 4.67 12.36
CA VAL A 199 6.31 3.33 12.83
C VAL A 199 6.32 2.33 11.68
N ASN A 200 5.29 2.36 10.83
CA ASN A 200 5.22 1.47 9.68
C ASN A 200 6.27 1.84 8.62
N GLU A 201 6.62 3.12 8.47
CA GLU A 201 7.63 3.63 7.53
C GLU A 201 9.03 3.15 7.91
N ASN A 202 9.43 3.30 9.18
CA ASN A 202 10.70 2.77 9.66
C ASN A 202 10.79 1.26 9.39
N ASN A 203 9.74 0.52 9.75
CA ASN A 203 9.68 -0.93 9.53
C ASN A 203 9.66 -1.30 8.04
N LEU A 204 9.01 -0.51 7.19
CA LEU A 204 8.94 -0.74 5.75
C LEU A 204 10.33 -0.64 5.09
N PHE A 205 11.21 0.21 5.61
CA PHE A 205 12.52 0.47 5.03
C PHE A 205 13.67 -0.39 5.58
N GLU A 206 13.44 -1.08 6.70
CA GLU A 206 14.37 -2.09 7.21
C GLU A 206 14.44 -3.33 6.30
N ALA A 207 15.60 -3.99 6.24
CA ALA A 207 15.80 -5.16 5.38
C ALA A 207 15.28 -6.48 5.99
N GLU A 208 15.15 -6.54 7.31
CA GLU A 208 14.81 -7.76 8.05
C GLU A 208 13.29 -7.96 8.18
N ASP A 209 12.90 -9.19 8.53
CA ASP A 209 11.50 -9.52 8.82
C ASP A 209 11.08 -8.86 10.14
N ASN A 210 10.07 -7.99 10.07
CA ASN A 210 9.62 -7.18 11.21
C ASN A 210 8.09 -7.11 11.28
N LEU A 211 7.58 -6.32 12.23
CA LEU A 211 6.15 -6.23 12.49
C LEU A 211 5.35 -5.83 11.24
N PHE A 212 5.93 -5.00 10.36
CA PHE A 212 5.27 -4.61 9.12
C PHE A 212 5.16 -5.78 8.14
N SER A 213 6.21 -6.59 7.98
CA SER A 213 6.15 -7.82 7.18
C SER A 213 5.12 -8.82 7.72
N VAL A 214 5.00 -8.95 9.05
CA VAL A 214 3.93 -9.75 9.67
C VAL A 214 2.54 -9.19 9.31
N LYS A 215 2.36 -7.87 9.41
CA LYS A 215 1.10 -7.21 9.02
C LYS A 215 0.76 -7.46 7.55
N LEU A 216 1.73 -7.34 6.63
CA LEU A 216 1.51 -7.59 5.20
C LEU A 216 1.06 -9.03 4.94
N ARG A 217 1.70 -10.03 5.56
CA ARG A 217 1.31 -11.45 5.41
C ARG A 217 -0.11 -11.71 5.91
N VAL A 218 -0.49 -11.11 7.05
CA VAL A 218 -1.84 -11.23 7.59
C VAL A 218 -2.84 -10.51 6.68
N ALA A 219 -2.54 -9.28 6.27
CA ALA A 219 -3.37 -8.49 5.38
C ALA A 219 -3.65 -9.24 4.07
N TYR A 220 -2.60 -9.77 3.44
CA TYR A 220 -2.73 -10.53 2.21
C TYR A 220 -3.61 -11.77 2.38
N LYS A 221 -3.45 -12.51 3.48
CA LYS A 221 -4.34 -13.65 3.77
C LYS A 221 -5.78 -13.20 3.97
N MET A 222 -6.02 -12.16 4.78
CA MET A 222 -7.36 -11.66 5.09
C MET A 222 -8.12 -11.14 3.87
N LEU A 223 -7.42 -10.50 2.93
CA LEU A 223 -8.00 -9.95 1.70
C LEU A 223 -8.29 -11.03 0.64
N ASN A 224 -7.60 -12.16 0.70
CA ASN A 224 -7.77 -13.27 -0.24
C ASN A 224 -8.55 -14.47 0.34
N SER A 225 -9.02 -14.39 1.58
CA SER A 225 -9.82 -15.43 2.26
C SER A 225 -11.31 -15.21 2.12
#